data_AF-A0A351EZ79-F1
#
_entry.id   AF-A0A351EZ79-F1
#
_cell.length_a   1.000
_cell.length_b   1.000
_cell.length_c   1.000
_cell.angle_alpha   90.00
_cell.angle_beta   90.00
_cell.angle_gamma   90.00
#
_symmetry.space_group_name_H-M   'P 1'
#
loop_
_entity.id
_entity.type
_entity.pdbx_description
1 polymer ?
#
loop_
_entity_poly.entity_id
_entity_poly.type
_entity_poly.pdbx_seq_one_letter_code
_entity_poly.pdbx_strand_id
1 'polypeptide(L)'
;MNSLRPLAASLILLSGILHVFLYFKGPGDPGSTAMLVVGLIYVITGLLIFTGKKYALYLGIAIPLIGMTLSFVKFGMPEILSFSALFKLLGTVAVICCGIVLFRKRK
;
A
#
# COMPACT_ATOMS: atom_id res chain seq x y z
N MET A 1 -7.11 -22.69 2.37
CA MET A 1 -6.40 -21.74 1.49
C MET A 1 -6.71 -20.31 1.93
N ASN A 2 -5.70 -19.58 2.40
CA ASN A 2 -5.16 -18.44 1.68
C ASN A 2 -5.99 -17.13 1.69
N SER A 3 -7.12 -16.96 2.40
CA SER A 3 -7.91 -15.70 2.38
C SER A 3 -7.14 -14.44 2.77
N LEU A 4 -6.07 -14.56 3.55
CA LEU A 4 -5.19 -13.44 3.91
C LEU A 4 -4.44 -12.85 2.70
N ARG A 5 -4.13 -13.68 1.68
CA ARG A 5 -3.42 -13.21 0.49
C ARG A 5 -4.27 -12.34 -0.43
N PRO A 6 -5.48 -12.76 -0.89
CA PRO A 6 -6.35 -11.89 -1.65
C PRO A 6 -6.79 -10.70 -0.79
N LEU A 7 -6.95 -10.84 0.53
CA LEU A 7 -7.23 -9.69 1.39
C LEU A 7 -6.09 -8.65 1.36
N ALA A 8 -4.84 -9.07 1.54
CA ALA A 8 -3.67 -8.20 1.41
C ALA A 8 -3.54 -7.58 0.01
N ALA A 9 -3.77 -8.38 -1.02
CA ALA A 9 -3.74 -7.93 -2.41
C ALA A 9 -4.80 -6.85 -2.66
N SER A 10 -6.04 -7.09 -2.22
CA SER A 10 -7.16 -6.14 -2.32
C SER A 10 -6.91 -4.86 -1.54
N LEU A 11 -6.35 -4.94 -0.33
CA LEU A 11 -6.00 -3.77 0.49
C LEU A 11 -4.97 -2.89 -0.22
N ILE A 12 -3.91 -3.50 -0.79
CA ILE A 12 -2.88 -2.76 -1.53
C ILE A 12 -3.45 -2.19 -2.84
N LEU A 13 -4.27 -2.95 -3.57
CA LEU A 13 -4.94 -2.47 -4.78
C LEU A 13 -5.87 -1.29 -4.49
N LEU A 14 -6.70 -1.40 -3.46
CA LEU A 14 -7.60 -0.34 -3.03
C LEU A 14 -6.82 0.92 -2.64
N SER A 15 -5.73 0.76 -1.89
CA SER A 15 -4.83 1.86 -1.55
C SER A 15 -4.23 2.54 -2.79
N GLY A 16 -3.82 1.75 -3.78
CA GLY A 16 -3.29 2.26 -5.05
C GLY A 16 -4.33 3.03 -5.87
N ILE A 17 -5.55 2.50 -5.98
CA ILE A 17 -6.67 3.17 -6.65
C ILE A 17 -6.99 4.49 -5.95
N LEU A 18 -7.01 4.52 -4.62
CA LEU A 18 -7.26 5.74 -3.86
C LEU A 18 -6.18 6.80 -4.11
N HIS A 19 -4.90 6.41 -4.19
CA HIS A 19 -3.80 7.33 -4.51
C HIS A 19 -3.95 7.94 -5.91
N VAL A 20 -4.33 7.12 -6.90
CA VAL A 20 -4.61 7.59 -8.27
C VAL A 20 -5.83 8.52 -8.28
N PHE A 21 -6.88 8.18 -7.54
CA PHE A 21 -8.08 9.02 -7.41
C PHE A 21 -7.76 10.38 -6.78
N LEU A 22 -6.92 10.42 -5.74
CA LEU A 22 -6.50 11.66 -5.09
C LEU A 22 -5.66 12.54 -6.01
N TYR A 23 -4.85 11.96 -6.89
CA TYR A 23 -4.14 12.72 -7.93
C TYR A 23 -5.11 13.53 -8.82
N PHE A 24 -6.22 12.92 -9.23
CA PHE A 24 -7.22 13.61 -10.06
C PHE A 24 -8.02 14.68 -9.31
N LYS A 25 -8.03 14.68 -7.97
CA LYS A 25 -8.71 15.71 -7.17
C LYS A 25 -7.91 17.00 -7.00
N GLY A 26 -6.58 16.95 -7.14
CA GLY A 26 -5.70 18.11 -7.00
C GLY A 26 -4.56 18.08 -8.02
N PRO A 27 -4.85 18.10 -9.33
CA PRO A 27 -3.81 18.10 -10.35
C PRO A 27 -3.05 19.44 -10.31
N GLY A 28 -1.73 19.38 -10.12
CA GLY A 28 -0.85 20.56 -10.15
C GLY A 28 -0.06 20.81 -8.87
N ASP A 29 -0.42 20.17 -7.75
CA ASP A 29 0.40 20.26 -6.53
C ASP A 29 1.69 19.44 -6.69
N PRO A 30 2.84 19.91 -6.18
CA PRO A 30 4.09 19.14 -6.17
C PRO A 30 3.97 17.78 -5.44
N GLY A 31 2.95 17.62 -4.60
CA GLY A 31 2.60 16.36 -3.95
C GLY A 31 1.84 15.37 -4.84
N SER A 32 1.13 15.86 -5.87
CA SER A 32 0.20 15.08 -6.68
C SER A 32 0.91 14.03 -7.55
N THR A 33 2.03 14.38 -8.20
CA THR A 33 2.81 13.44 -9.01
C THR A 33 3.36 12.28 -8.18
N ALA A 34 3.78 12.55 -6.94
CA ALA A 34 4.23 11.50 -6.03
C ALA A 34 3.08 10.56 -5.65
N MET A 35 1.86 11.08 -5.44
CA MET A 35 0.68 10.25 -5.18
C MET A 35 0.37 9.33 -6.37
N LEU A 36 0.47 9.83 -7.61
CA LEU A 36 0.26 9.03 -8.81
C LEU A 36 1.27 7.88 -8.91
N VAL A 37 2.56 8.18 -8.73
CA VAL A 37 3.63 7.18 -8.81
C VAL A 37 3.46 6.11 -7.73
N VAL A 38 3.23 6.50 -6.48
CA VAL A 38 2.99 5.55 -5.37
C VAL A 38 1.73 4.72 -5.63
N GLY A 39 0.67 5.35 -6.14
CA GLY A 39 -0.58 4.68 -6.48
C GLY A 39 -0.40 3.60 -7.54
N LEU A 40 0.32 3.91 -8.62
CA LEU A 40 0.64 2.93 -9.67
C LEU A 40 1.47 1.76 -9.13
N ILE A 41 2.48 2.05 -8.31
CA ILE A 41 3.31 1.02 -7.69
C ILE A 41 2.45 0.09 -6.81
N TYR A 42 1.53 0.63 -6.01
CA TYR A 42 0.60 -0.16 -5.23
C TYR A 42 -0.36 -0.99 -6.10
N VAL A 43 -0.95 -0.44 -7.15
CA VAL A 43 -1.82 -1.21 -8.07
C VAL A 43 -1.05 -2.40 -8.67
N ILE A 44 0.14 -2.16 -9.20
CA ILE A 44 0.99 -3.22 -9.78
C ILE A 44 1.31 -4.27 -8.72
N THR A 45 1.67 -3.86 -7.51
CA THR A 45 2.03 -4.77 -6.42
C THR A 45 0.84 -5.60 -5.95
N GLY A 46 -0.34 -5.01 -5.82
CA GLY A 46 -1.58 -5.72 -5.47
C GLY A 46 -1.91 -6.80 -6.51
N LEU A 47 -1.82 -6.45 -7.80
CA LEU A 47 -1.97 -7.43 -8.90
C LEU A 47 -0.92 -8.54 -8.84
N LEU A 48 0.33 -8.19 -8.51
CA LEU A 48 1.42 -9.16 -8.41
C LEU A 48 1.21 -10.14 -7.24
N ILE A 49 0.64 -9.70 -6.11
CA ILE A 49 0.32 -10.57 -4.97
C ILE A 49 -0.73 -11.62 -5.37
N PHE A 50 -1.64 -11.31 -6.30
CA PHE A 50 -2.57 -12.29 -6.85
C PHE A 50 -1.89 -13.41 -7.65
N THR A 51 -0.69 -13.21 -8.18
CA THR A 51 0.07 -14.28 -8.87
C THR A 51 0.59 -15.36 -7.91
N GLY A 52 0.68 -15.05 -6.61
CA GLY A 52 1.05 -16.02 -5.57
C GLY A 52 2.53 -16.35 -5.47
N LYS A 53 3.35 -15.64 -6.23
CA LYS A 53 4.80 -15.72 -6.14
C LYS A 53 5.29 -15.08 -4.84
N LYS A 54 6.36 -15.65 -4.25
CA LYS A 54 6.90 -15.21 -2.95
C LYS A 54 7.43 -13.78 -3.00
N TYR A 55 8.08 -13.38 -4.09
CA TYR A 55 8.61 -12.02 -4.26
C TYR A 55 7.53 -10.94 -4.21
N ALA A 56 6.30 -11.26 -4.63
CA ALA A 56 5.19 -10.31 -4.57
C ALA A 56 4.77 -9.99 -3.13
N LEU A 57 4.88 -10.96 -2.22
CA LEU A 57 4.62 -10.73 -0.78
C LEU A 57 5.69 -9.84 -0.15
N TYR A 58 6.96 -10.00 -0.56
CA TYR A 58 8.03 -9.11 -0.10
C TYR A 58 7.80 -7.67 -0.57
N LEU A 59 7.38 -7.48 -1.83
CA LEU A 59 6.99 -6.17 -2.34
C LEU A 59 5.77 -5.61 -1.60
N GLY A 60 4.79 -6.45 -1.29
CA GLY A 60 3.63 -6.09 -0.47
C GLY A 60 3.97 -5.66 0.97
N ILE A 61 5.18 -5.94 1.46
CA ILE A 61 5.67 -5.46 2.75
C ILE A 61 6.55 -4.21 2.55
N ALA A 62 7.52 -4.31 1.65
CA ALA A 62 8.52 -3.27 1.43
C ALA A 62 7.90 -1.95 0.97
N ILE A 63 6.98 -1.99 0.00
CA ILE A 63 6.44 -0.76 -0.59
C ILE A 63 5.54 -0.01 0.40
N PRO A 64 4.60 -0.66 1.14
CA PRO A 64 3.87 0.05 2.18
C PRO A 64 4.77 0.62 3.28
N LEU A 65 5.84 -0.07 3.67
CA LEU A 65 6.81 0.47 4.63
C LEU A 65 7.46 1.76 4.10
N ILE A 66 7.98 1.71 2.87
CA ILE A 66 8.63 2.87 2.22
C ILE A 66 7.64 4.03 2.11
N GLY A 67 6.40 3.76 1.67
CA GLY A 67 5.34 4.74 1.58
C GLY A 67 5.02 5.40 2.92
N MET A 68 4.93 4.62 4.01
CA MET A 68 4.70 5.17 5.35
C MET A 68 5.85 6.05 5.82
N THR A 69 7.11 5.63 5.61
CA THR A 69 8.28 6.45 5.96
C THR A 69 8.30 7.77 5.18
N LEU A 70 8.03 7.74 3.87
CA LEU A 70 7.97 8.93 3.04
C LEU A 70 6.83 9.88 3.46
N SER A 71 5.65 9.33 3.79
CA SER A 71 4.53 10.12 4.32
C SER A 71 4.87 10.78 5.65
N PHE A 72 5.65 10.13 6.52
CA PHE A 72 6.07 10.70 7.80
C PHE A 72 7.02 11.91 7.61
N VAL A 73 7.95 11.79 6.66
CA VAL A 73 8.91 12.86 6.35
C VAL A 73 8.23 14.06 5.67
N LYS A 74 7.27 13.82 4.77
CA LYS A 74 6.71 14.88 3.91
C LYS A 74 5.55 15.66 4.55
N PHE A 75 4.75 15.03 5.42
CA PHE A 75 3.52 15.64 5.93
C PHE A 75 3.58 16.09 7.41
N GLY A 76 4.65 15.83 8.16
CA GLY A 76 4.66 16.04 9.62
C GLY A 76 3.57 15.20 10.30
N MET A 77 3.25 15.38 11.58
CA MET A 77 2.06 14.72 12.19
C MET A 77 0.78 15.46 11.78
N PRO A 78 -0.08 14.93 10.90
CA PRO A 78 -1.33 15.57 10.56
C PRO A 78 -2.49 14.82 11.23
N GLU A 79 -3.61 15.52 11.37
CA GLU A 79 -4.80 15.12 12.10
C GLU A 79 -5.26 13.68 11.87
N ILE A 80 -5.76 13.08 12.96
CA ILE A 80 -6.15 11.68 13.16
C ILE A 80 -7.24 11.21 12.15
N LEU A 81 -7.91 12.15 11.47
CA LEU A 81 -8.97 11.93 10.47
C LEU A 81 -8.55 12.20 9.01
N SER A 82 -7.26 12.42 8.73
CA SER A 82 -6.77 12.67 7.37
C SER A 82 -6.66 11.37 6.54
N PHE A 83 -6.77 11.47 5.20
CA PHE A 83 -6.50 10.37 4.25
C PHE A 83 -5.15 9.68 4.50
N SER A 84 -4.16 10.42 5.01
CA SER A 84 -2.85 9.90 5.43
C SER A 84 -2.95 8.81 6.51
N ALA A 85 -3.85 8.96 7.49
CA ALA A 85 -4.07 7.96 8.53
C ALA A 85 -4.70 6.68 7.97
N LEU A 86 -5.67 6.81 7.05
CA LEU A 86 -6.26 5.67 6.34
C LEU A 86 -5.21 4.89 5.55
N PHE A 87 -4.30 5.56 4.84
CA PHE A 87 -3.22 4.90 4.11
C PHE A 87 -2.22 4.19 5.01
N LYS A 88 -1.84 4.80 6.15
CA LYS A 88 -1.00 4.15 7.15
C LYS A 88 -1.67 2.90 7.71
N LEU A 89 -2.97 2.95 8.00
CA LEU A 89 -3.72 1.81 8.52
C LEU A 89 -3.84 0.69 7.47
N LEU A 90 -4.25 1.02 6.24
CA LEU A 90 -4.32 0.07 5.11
C LEU A 90 -2.98 -0.60 4.86
N GLY A 91 -1.90 0.19 4.83
CA GLY A 91 -0.56 -0.34 4.65
C GLY A 91 -0.12 -1.24 5.81
N THR A 92 -0.46 -0.90 7.06
CA THR A 92 -0.04 -1.68 8.24
C THR A 92 -0.75 -3.04 8.24
N VAL A 93 -2.06 -3.04 7.98
CA VAL A 93 -2.84 -4.28 7.87
C VAL A 93 -2.33 -5.14 6.71
N ALA A 94 -2.00 -4.52 5.56
CA ALA A 94 -1.44 -5.23 4.41
C ALA A 94 -0.07 -5.85 4.72
N VAL A 95 0.81 -5.14 5.43
CA VAL A 95 2.14 -5.63 5.87
C VAL A 95 1.98 -6.81 6.81
N ILE A 96 1.10 -6.70 7.82
CA ILE A 96 0.82 -7.80 8.76
C ILE A 96 0.27 -9.02 8.01
N CYS A 97 -0.70 -8.83 7.12
CA CYS A 97 -1.25 -9.93 6.33
C CYS A 97 -0.20 -10.58 5.43
N CYS A 98 0.62 -9.80 4.72
CA CYS A 98 1.71 -10.33 3.90
C CYS A 98 2.74 -11.09 4.75
N GLY A 99 3.09 -10.56 5.92
CA GLY A 99 4.00 -11.21 6.87
C GLY A 99 3.48 -12.56 7.35
N ILE A 100 2.23 -12.61 7.80
CA ILE A 100 1.59 -13.86 8.24
C ILE A 100 1.55 -14.89 7.10
N VAL A 101 1.21 -14.48 5.88
CA VAL A 101 1.20 -15.37 4.70
C VAL A 101 2.61 -15.89 4.39
N LEU A 102 3.63 -15.05 4.53
CA LEU A 102 5.02 -15.44 4.29
C LEU A 102 5.53 -16.44 5.35
N PHE A 103 5.25 -16.20 6.63
CA PHE A 103 5.63 -17.11 7.73
C PHE A 103 4.90 -18.46 7.65
N ARG A 104 3.61 -18.47 7.29
CA ARG A 104 2.85 -19.72 7.12
C ARG A 104 3.32 -20.58 5.95
N LYS A 105 3.96 -19.99 4.93
CA LYS A 105 4.53 -20.73 3.79
C LYS A 105 5.95 -21.26 4.05
N ARG A 106 6.58 -20.87 5.16
CA ARG A 106 7.94 -21.29 5.56
C ARG A 106 7.95 -22.45 6.56
N LYS A 107 6.84 -22.68 7.27
CA LYS A 107 6.53 -23.96 7.94
C LYS A 107 5.94 -24.93 6.93
#